data_AF-A0A3N9MRW7-F1
#
_entry.id   AF-A0A3N9MRW7-F1
#
_cell.length_a   1.000
_cell.length_b   1.000
_cell.length_c   1.000
_cell.angle_alpha   90.00
_cell.angle_beta   90.00
_cell.angle_gamma   90.00
#
_symmetry.space_group_name_H-M   'P 1'
#
loop_
_entity.id
_entity.type
_entity.pdbx_description
1 polymer ?
#
loop_
_entity_poly.entity_id
_entity_poly.type
_entity_poly.pdbx_seq_one_letter_code
_entity_poly.pdbx_strand_id
1 'polypeptide(L)' 'MICPSCGHETPDDSPKCNHCQYVFNHYRDFGDISQRKYPPIQFSDLKDRPRWMRFAYIVLFAILFAALLYFGFRFLTAP' A
#
# COMPACT_ATOMS: atom_id res chain seq x y z
N MET A 1 24.76 26.05 21.66
CA MET A 1 24.13 26.70 20.49
C MET A 1 23.41 28.01 20.84
N ILE A 2 23.40 28.98 19.92
CA ILE A 2 22.60 30.21 20.05
C ILE A 2 21.20 29.94 19.46
N CYS A 3 20.14 30.23 20.21
CA CYS A 3 18.78 30.03 19.72
C CYS A 3 18.46 31.01 18.56
N PRO A 4 18.03 30.55 17.37
CA PRO A 4 17.74 31.43 16.25
C PRO A 4 16.49 32.30 16.48
N SER A 5 15.63 31.91 17.43
CA SER A 5 14.39 32.65 17.70
C SER A 5 14.51 33.72 18.76
N CYS A 6 15.35 33.53 19.78
CA CYS A 6 15.49 34.51 20.87
C CYS A 6 16.92 34.98 21.11
N GLY A 7 17.91 34.47 20.38
CA GLY A 7 19.32 34.83 20.53
C GLY A 7 19.97 34.35 21.83
N HIS A 8 19.25 33.62 22.68
CA HIS A 8 19.79 33.14 23.95
C HIS A 8 20.68 31.92 23.74
N GLU A 9 21.82 31.89 24.44
CA GLU A 9 22.66 30.70 24.54
C GLU A 9 21.89 29.56 25.21
N THR A 10 21.85 28.42 24.53
CA THR A 10 21.23 27.19 25.01
C THR A 10 22.26 26.06 24.95
N PRO A 11 22.30 25.16 25.94
CA PRO A 11 23.13 23.96 25.88
C PRO A 11 22.86 23.14 24.62
N ASP A 12 23.90 22.63 23.98
CA ASP A 12 23.86 21.95 22.67
C ASP A 12 22.98 20.70 22.66
N ASP A 13 22.87 20.03 23.80
CA ASP A 13 22.11 18.78 23.93
C ASP A 13 20.61 18.98 24.20
N SER A 14 20.15 20.24 24.30
CA SER A 14 18.74 20.51 24.59
C SER A 14 17.89 20.49 23.32
N PRO A 15 16.83 19.66 23.23
CA PRO A 15 15.97 19.59 22.03
C PRO A 15 15.13 20.86 21.82
N LYS A 16 15.12 21.77 22.80
CA LYS A 16 14.41 23.05 22.74
C LYS A 16 15.14 24.10 23.56
N CYS A 17 14.90 25.37 23.23
CA CYS A 17 15.43 26.50 23.98
C CYS A 17 14.70 26.63 25.33
N ASN A 18 15.46 26.73 26.43
CA ASN A 18 14.87 26.87 27.76
C ASN A 18 14.18 28.22 27.99
N HIS A 19 14.56 29.24 27.21
CA HIS A 19 14.05 30.60 27.38
C HIS A 19 12.75 30.86 26.62
N CYS A 20 12.69 30.48 25.34
CA CYS A 20 11.53 30.75 24.47
C CYS A 20 10.78 29.49 24.04
N GLN A 21 11.19 28.32 24.51
CA GLN A 21 10.64 27.01 24.15
C GLN A 21 10.70 26.65 22.66
N TYR A 22 11.51 27.37 21.88
CA TYR A 22 11.73 27.07 20.47
C TYR A 22 12.37 25.68 20.32
N VAL A 23 11.74 24.81 19.53
CA VAL A 23 12.19 23.43 19.32
C VAL A 23 13.25 23.40 18.22
N PHE A 24 14.43 22.90 18.55
CA PHE A 24 15.51 22.73 17.60
C PHE A 24 15.27 21.45 16.80
N ASN A 25 14.89 21.58 15.53
CA ASN A 25 14.69 20.45 14.62
C ASN A 25 16.03 19.83 14.14
N HIS A 26 17.03 19.72 15.01
CA HIS A 26 18.33 19.07 14.72
C HIS A 26 18.29 17.55 14.89
N TYR A 27 17.12 16.93 14.72
CA TYR A 27 16.99 15.47 14.80
C TYR A 27 16.98 14.84 13.40
N ARG A 28 18.18 14.64 12.85
CA ARG A 28 18.57 13.58 11.90
C ARG A 28 20.09 13.49 11.95
N ASP A 29 20.76 12.36 12.05
CA ASP A 29 20.45 10.93 11.98
C ASP A 29 21.72 10.25 12.54
N PHE A 30 21.64 9.02 13.04
CA PHE A 30 22.68 7.96 13.08
C PHE A 30 22.45 7.05 14.29
N GLY A 31 21.36 6.30 14.23
CA GLY A 31 21.05 5.23 15.18
C GLY A 31 19.56 5.02 15.26
N ASP A 32 19.09 3.86 14.81
CA ASP A 32 17.70 3.41 14.89
C ASP A 32 16.70 4.02 13.88
N ILE A 33 16.95 3.75 12.60
CA ILE A 33 15.85 3.38 11.68
C ILE A 33 15.35 1.97 12.06
N SER A 34 14.88 1.77 13.30
CA SER A 34 14.38 0.46 13.75
C SER A 34 12.91 0.44 14.14
N GLN A 35 12.23 1.56 14.38
CA GLN A 35 10.85 1.48 14.91
C GLN A 35 9.87 2.52 14.36
N ARG A 36 9.93 2.82 13.05
CA ARG A 36 8.71 3.33 12.39
C ARG A 36 7.75 2.15 12.22
N LYS A 37 6.78 2.14 13.14
CA LYS A 37 5.52 1.39 13.22
C LYS A 37 4.84 1.14 11.85
N TYR A 38 5.42 0.27 11.04
CA TYR A 38 4.78 -0.39 9.92
C TYR A 38 5.15 -1.86 10.05
N PRO A 39 4.16 -2.78 10.13
CA PRO A 39 4.48 -4.19 10.04
C PRO A 39 5.20 -4.44 8.70
N PRO A 40 6.21 -5.32 8.64
CA PRO A 40 6.77 -5.71 7.37
C PRO A 40 5.63 -6.23 6.48
N ILE A 41 5.47 -5.66 5.30
CA ILE A 41 4.50 -6.14 4.30
C ILE A 41 4.92 -7.57 3.98
N GLN A 42 4.21 -8.55 4.54
CA GLN A 42 4.45 -9.95 4.28
C GLN A 42 4.01 -10.24 2.84
N PHE A 43 4.93 -10.72 2.01
CA PHE A 43 4.64 -11.15 0.63
C PHE A 43 3.55 -12.24 0.53
N SER A 44 3.12 -12.81 1.65
CA SER A 44 2.02 -13.76 1.73
C SER A 44 0.68 -13.17 1.29
N ASP A 45 0.45 -11.87 1.43
CA ASP A 45 -0.82 -11.24 1.05
C ASP A 45 -1.03 -11.11 -0.48
N LEU A 46 0.03 -11.24 -1.29
CA LEU A 46 -0.10 -11.29 -2.76
C LEU A 46 -0.40 -12.71 -3.29
N LYS A 47 -0.38 -13.73 -2.40
CA LYS A 47 -0.52 -15.13 -2.81
C LYS A 47 -1.97 -15.62 -2.84
N ASP A 48 -2.95 -14.82 -2.43
CA ASP A 48 -4.36 -15.20 -2.49
C ASP A 48 -5.05 -14.70 -3.76
N ARG A 49 -4.48 -15.04 -4.92
CA ARG A 49 -5.27 -15.10 -6.15
C ARG A 49 -6.15 -16.35 -6.04
N PRO A 50 -7.49 -16.24 -5.91
CA PRO A 50 -8.34 -17.41 -5.83
C PRO A 50 -8.15 -18.24 -7.11
N ARG A 51 -7.60 -19.46 -6.97
CA ARG A 51 -7.39 -20.40 -8.08
C ARG A 51 -8.68 -20.69 -8.85
N TRP A 52 -9.83 -20.40 -8.23
CA TRP A 52 -11.17 -20.51 -8.80
C TRP A 52 -11.45 -19.56 -9.95
N MET A 53 -10.72 -18.46 -10.09
CA MET A 53 -10.86 -17.53 -11.23
C MET A 53 -10.51 -18.20 -12.56
N ARG A 54 -9.68 -19.26 -12.53
CA ARG A 54 -9.39 -20.08 -13.71
C ARG A 54 -10.57 -20.96 -14.12
N PHE A 55 -11.35 -21.45 -13.18
CA PHE A 55 -12.52 -22.27 -13.52
C PHE A 55 -13.69 -21.40 -13.99
N ALA A 56 -13.80 -20.18 -13.46
CA ALA A 56 -14.83 -19.22 -13.88
C ALA A 56 -14.79 -18.91 -15.38
N TYR A 57 -13.60 -18.70 -15.97
CA TYR A 57 -13.51 -18.44 -17.42
C TYR A 57 -13.87 -19.67 -18.25
N ILE A 58 -13.51 -20.87 -17.80
CA ILE A 58 -13.80 -22.13 -18.51
C ILE A 58 -15.31 -22.36 -18.56
N VAL A 59 -15.98 -22.20 -17.42
CA VAL A 59 -17.45 -22.36 -17.32
C VAL A 59 -18.16 -21.30 -18.17
N LEU A 60 -17.73 -20.04 -18.10
CA LEU A 60 -18.31 -18.97 -18.91
C LEU A 60 -18.14 -19.22 -20.41
N PHE A 61 -16.97 -19.69 -20.83
CA PHE A 61 -16.71 -20.04 -22.23
C PHE A 61 -17.57 -21.23 -22.69
N ALA A 62 -17.72 -22.26 -21.86
CA ALA A 62 -18.57 -23.42 -22.18
C ALA A 62 -20.05 -23.02 -22.36
N ILE A 63 -20.56 -22.13 -21.50
CA ILE A 63 -21.93 -21.61 -21.61
C ILE A 63 -22.11 -20.80 -22.89
N LEU A 64 -21.19 -19.89 -23.20
CA LEU A 64 -21.23 -19.10 -24.44
C LEU A 64 -21.16 -19.97 -25.68
N PHE A 65 -20.29 -20.98 -25.69
CA PHE A 65 -20.17 -21.92 -26.80
C PHE A 65 -21.45 -22.74 -26.99
N ALA A 66 -22.04 -23.25 -25.90
CA ALA A 66 -23.32 -23.95 -25.95
C ALA A 66 -24.47 -23.05 -26.45
N ALA A 67 -24.49 -21.78 -26.04
CA ALA A 67 -25.46 -20.80 -26.52
C ALA A 67 -25.29 -20.52 -28.02
N LEU A 68 -24.05 -20.33 -28.50
CA LEU A 68 -23.77 -20.14 -29.92
C LEU A 68 -24.18 -21.34 -30.76
N LEU A 69 -23.90 -22.57 -30.29
CA LEU A 69 -24.37 -23.77 -30.94
C LEU A 69 -25.90 -23.85 -30.94
N TYR A 70 -26.55 -23.54 -29.82
CA TYR A 70 -28.01 -23.55 -29.72
C TYR A 70 -28.65 -22.55 -30.68
N PHE A 71 -28.17 -21.30 -30.71
CA PHE A 71 -28.66 -20.27 -31.62
C PHE A 71 -28.34 -20.59 -33.08
N GLY A 72 -27.15 -21.11 -33.38
CA GLY A 72 -26.77 -21.53 -34.73
C GLY A 72 -27.62 -22.70 -35.24
N PHE A 73 -27.86 -23.71 -34.39
CA PHE A 73 -28.78 -24.81 -34.71
C PHE A 73 -30.22 -24.33 -34.88
N ARG A 74 -30.69 -23.42 -34.02
CA ARG A 74 -32.01 -22.78 -34.15
C ARG A 74 -32.15 -21.99 -35.44
N PHE A 75 -31.09 -21.34 -35.92
CA PHE A 75 -31.11 -20.58 -37.17
C PHE A 75 -31.12 -21.50 -38.40
N LEU A 76 -30.41 -22.63 -38.36
CA LEU A 76 -30.42 -23.63 -39.44
C LEU A 76 -31.74 -24.43 -39.52
N THR A 77 -32.50 -24.48 -38.44
CA THR A 77 -33.77 -25.22 -38.34
C THR A 77 -35.00 -24.31 -38.33
N ALA A 78 -34.82 -22.99 -38.49
CA ALA A 78 -35.91 -22.06 -38.74
C ALA A 78 -36.32 -22.16 -40.23
N PRO A 79 -37.57 -22.50 -40.55
CA PRO A 79 -38.08 -22.60 -41.92
C PRO A 79 -38.13 -21.24 -42.62
#